data_AF-A0AAU9VSG9-F1
#
_entry.id   AF-A0AAU9VSG9-F1
#
_cell.length_a   1.000
_cell.length_b   1.000
_cell.length_c   1.000
_cell.angle_alpha   90.00
_cell.angle_beta   90.00
_cell.angle_gamma   90.00
#
_symmetry.space_group_name_H-M   'P 1'
#
loop_
_entity.id
_entity.type
_entity.pdbx_description
1 polymer ?
#
loop_
_entity_poly.entity_id
_entity_poly.type
_entity_poly.pdbx_seq_one_letter_code
_entity_poly.pdbx_strand_id
1 'polypeptide(L)'
;MELGELQNSVSKICANKIRDKERYGLDYDFFQNTKSEIKKIFVDPEQVNFEHKLQNCSKLRPCPKEEFEKKILKNAVTSSIFPNNILVIDWQPFEAIPSNIGYIAQDRDRYFVDSSNCCQSHLHPSSFSLGRFVQVVCGMVWSSTIYAKDSELCQSHVIHQLMSASQTAKGNFLFSTYQDPSLTKYYREVLNDIPGVTRINDEGPFQKMAVTDVLFFTNSNMGSRLFHRLGSSAALFSRKDCFFWTNKRLISCLQEGQVVVRLAKASDFDEVLKLSKKLKDTFDYVPYRFHKRLLEPNRISLVAEKGTEVVGFEECSIVDGEKSVLVEAGRVDPNHRRHGILGLLRALTPVLIREKFPKVVRTRYTVWSGAYQGVRKTNQKHNICDKELYHYDFLTYKVEPEHVSLKYNLENCSKLQPCPKEEFKKRILENASTSSLFPNNMLVIDWQPFKAIPANFKSIVQDQDRYFVDSSNGLARTLTSFSLGRFVQLVRGMMWTSTIYARDSKLCQSHVIHQLMSACQTAKGSFLFSTFQDPSLTRHCEEALTDIPGVTKMKEEESTQKMFIFEGE
;
A
#
# COMPACT_ATOMS: atom_id res chain seq x y z
N MET A 1 30.14 23.56 -38.86
CA MET A 1 29.13 24.64 -38.85
C MET A 1 27.78 24.01 -38.58
N GLU A 2 27.08 24.21 -37.47
CA GLU A 2 27.39 24.90 -36.22
C GLU A 2 26.42 24.34 -35.16
N LEU A 3 26.97 23.64 -34.15
CA LEU A 3 26.27 23.29 -32.89
C LEU A 3 26.34 24.45 -31.88
N GLY A 4 26.95 25.58 -32.26
CA GLY A 4 27.18 26.76 -31.43
C GLY A 4 26.02 27.76 -31.40
N GLU A 5 25.13 27.78 -32.39
CA GLU A 5 24.03 28.76 -32.42
C GLU A 5 22.83 28.35 -31.55
N LEU A 6 22.63 27.03 -31.31
CA LEU A 6 21.55 26.55 -30.43
C LEU A 6 21.87 26.76 -28.94
N GLN A 7 23.15 26.71 -28.53
CA GLN A 7 23.56 26.98 -27.14
C GLN A 7 23.43 28.46 -26.77
N ASN A 8 23.63 29.38 -27.71
CA ASN A 8 23.51 30.82 -27.45
C ASN A 8 22.05 31.29 -27.32
N SER A 9 21.08 30.61 -27.94
CA SER A 9 19.66 30.96 -27.79
C SER A 9 19.06 30.49 -26.45
N VAL A 10 19.49 29.32 -25.95
CA VAL A 10 19.04 28.81 -24.64
C VAL A 10 19.66 29.60 -23.47
N SER A 11 20.93 30.04 -23.58
CA SER A 11 21.55 30.93 -22.59
C SER A 11 20.91 32.33 -22.53
N LYS A 12 20.47 32.90 -23.67
CA LYS A 12 19.80 34.21 -23.69
C LYS A 12 18.37 34.17 -23.14
N ILE A 13 17.64 33.05 -23.30
CA ILE A 13 16.30 32.89 -22.72
C ILE A 13 16.36 32.69 -21.21
N CYS A 14 17.38 31.99 -20.70
CA CYS A 14 17.61 31.85 -19.25
C CYS A 14 18.13 33.16 -18.61
N ALA A 15 18.93 33.97 -19.32
CA ALA A 15 19.42 35.25 -18.80
C ALA A 15 18.33 36.34 -18.71
N ASN A 16 17.32 36.30 -19.58
CA ASN A 16 16.23 37.30 -19.57
C ASN A 16 15.11 37.03 -18.56
N LYS A 17 15.11 35.87 -17.88
CA LYS A 17 14.27 35.62 -16.68
C LYS A 17 15.00 35.87 -15.36
N ILE A 18 16.27 36.32 -15.40
CA ILE A 18 17.09 36.68 -14.22
C ILE A 18 17.21 38.21 -14.09
N ARG A 19 16.18 38.96 -14.48
CA ARG A 19 16.16 40.43 -14.32
C ARG A 19 14.97 40.99 -13.54
N ASP A 20 14.37 40.16 -12.68
CA ASP A 20 13.40 40.56 -11.64
C ASP A 20 13.84 40.09 -10.23
N LYS A 21 15.15 40.11 -9.96
CA LYS A 21 15.73 39.81 -8.63
C LYS A 21 16.16 41.09 -7.93
N GLU A 22 15.22 41.79 -7.28
CA GLU A 22 15.57 42.83 -6.29
C GLU A 22 14.42 43.22 -5.32
N ARG A 23 13.50 42.29 -4.98
CA ARG A 23 12.39 42.63 -4.06
C ARG A 23 12.17 41.75 -2.84
N TYR A 24 12.87 40.64 -2.71
CA TYR A 24 12.79 39.79 -1.52
C TYR A 24 14.19 39.29 -1.17
N GLY A 25 14.90 40.05 -0.34
CA GLY A 25 16.22 39.68 0.17
C GLY A 25 16.12 38.43 1.03
N LEU A 26 16.22 37.26 0.41
CA LEU A 26 16.38 35.96 1.06
C LEU A 26 17.58 35.26 0.41
N ASP A 27 18.60 35.04 1.23
CA ASP A 27 19.88 34.46 0.87
C ASP A 27 19.71 33.04 0.31
N TYR A 28 20.25 32.80 -0.89
CA TYR A 28 20.10 31.53 -1.63
C TYR A 28 21.03 30.43 -1.11
N ASP A 29 21.90 30.73 -0.14
CA ASP A 29 22.85 29.79 0.47
C ASP A 29 22.22 28.90 1.57
N PHE A 30 20.94 29.09 1.90
CA PHE A 30 20.26 28.35 2.96
C PHE A 30 19.84 26.90 2.58
N PHE A 31 19.78 26.55 1.29
CA PHE A 31 19.07 25.35 0.82
C PHE A 31 19.93 24.13 0.41
N GLN A 32 21.25 24.09 0.69
CA GLN A 32 22.15 23.02 0.20
C GLN A 32 22.73 22.05 1.25
N ASN A 33 22.51 22.23 2.55
CA ASN A 33 23.51 21.78 3.55
C ASN A 33 23.25 20.46 4.30
N THR A 34 22.55 19.47 3.73
CA THR A 34 22.65 18.09 4.27
C THR A 34 22.45 17.04 3.18
N LYS A 35 23.56 16.68 2.54
CA LYS A 35 23.63 15.51 1.67
C LYS A 35 24.30 14.39 2.48
N SER A 36 23.85 13.14 2.33
CA SER A 36 24.56 11.96 2.87
C SER A 36 24.61 10.85 1.82
N GLU A 37 25.69 10.06 1.82
CA GLU A 37 25.94 8.98 0.85
C GLU A 37 26.07 7.63 1.55
N ILE A 38 25.67 6.55 0.86
CA ILE A 38 25.44 5.24 1.46
C ILE A 38 26.21 4.16 0.73
N LYS A 39 26.90 3.31 1.50
CA LYS A 39 27.59 2.13 0.99
C LYS A 39 27.21 0.89 1.79
N LYS A 40 27.22 -0.27 1.12
CA LYS A 40 26.94 -1.58 1.73
C LYS A 40 28.06 -2.54 1.37
N ILE A 41 28.61 -3.20 2.39
CA ILE A 41 29.65 -4.23 2.26
C ILE A 41 29.17 -5.49 2.98
N PHE A 42 29.60 -6.66 2.52
CA PHE A 42 29.39 -7.92 3.20
C PHE A 42 30.57 -8.20 4.13
N VAL A 43 30.28 -8.66 5.35
CA VAL A 43 31.29 -8.89 6.38
C VAL A 43 31.12 -10.30 6.94
N ASP A 44 32.19 -11.08 6.87
CA ASP A 44 32.38 -12.33 7.59
C ASP A 44 33.18 -12.04 8.87
N PRO A 45 32.53 -11.97 10.06
CA PRO A 45 33.17 -11.57 11.30
C PRO A 45 34.31 -12.51 11.74
N GLU A 46 34.29 -13.78 11.32
CA GLU A 46 35.32 -14.77 11.71
C GLU A 46 36.65 -14.53 11.00
N GLN A 47 36.63 -13.82 9.87
CA GLN A 47 37.80 -13.53 9.06
C GLN A 47 38.32 -12.10 9.22
N VAL A 48 37.66 -11.24 10.02
CA VAL A 48 38.07 -9.84 10.14
C VAL A 48 39.24 -9.67 11.10
N ASN A 49 40.35 -9.10 10.60
CA ASN A 49 41.47 -8.64 11.42
C ASN A 49 41.67 -7.11 11.24
N PHE A 50 41.77 -6.40 12.37
CA PHE A 50 41.89 -4.95 12.45
C PHE A 50 43.28 -4.46 12.88
N GLU A 51 44.22 -5.36 13.20
CA GLU A 51 45.52 -5.04 13.86
C GLU A 51 46.31 -3.96 13.10
N HIS A 52 46.38 -4.02 11.77
CA HIS A 52 47.10 -3.05 10.96
C HIS A 52 46.39 -1.70 10.76
N LYS A 53 45.06 -1.64 10.92
CA LYS A 53 44.26 -0.43 10.68
C LYS A 53 44.07 0.41 11.96
N LEU A 54 44.06 -0.25 13.12
CA LEU A 54 43.91 0.41 14.43
C LEU A 54 45.10 1.31 14.80
N GLN A 55 46.31 1.00 14.33
CA GLN A 55 47.52 1.80 14.60
C GLN A 55 47.44 3.24 14.07
N ASN A 56 46.61 3.47 13.05
CA ASN A 56 46.43 4.76 12.38
C ASN A 56 45.09 5.45 12.72
N CYS A 57 44.34 4.95 13.71
CA CYS A 57 43.07 5.54 14.11
C CYS A 57 43.25 6.61 15.19
N SER A 58 42.53 7.72 15.07
CA SER A 58 42.35 8.68 16.16
C SER A 58 41.69 8.01 17.37
N LYS A 59 42.01 8.47 18.59
CA LYS A 59 41.44 7.91 19.83
C LYS A 59 39.95 8.23 19.93
N LEU A 60 39.09 7.26 19.61
CA LEU A 60 37.66 7.32 19.90
C LEU A 60 37.36 6.64 21.24
N ARG A 61 36.35 7.16 21.95
CA ARG A 61 35.83 6.53 23.18
C ARG A 61 34.35 6.15 23.02
N PRO A 62 33.89 5.07 23.66
CA PRO A 62 32.46 4.79 23.77
C PRO A 62 31.73 5.96 24.45
N CYS A 63 30.55 6.29 23.96
CA CYS A 63 29.65 7.27 24.56
C CYS A 63 28.45 6.54 25.18
N PRO A 64 28.33 6.48 26.51
CA PRO A 64 27.16 5.88 27.14
C PRO A 64 25.87 6.62 26.77
N LYS A 65 24.73 5.90 26.70
CA LYS A 65 23.41 6.48 26.37
C LYS A 65 23.08 7.71 27.21
N GLU A 66 23.38 7.67 28.51
CA GLU A 66 23.16 8.81 29.40
C GLU A 66 24.00 10.04 29.02
N GLU A 67 25.24 9.83 28.57
CA GLU A 67 26.10 10.92 28.13
C GLU A 67 25.61 11.51 26.81
N PHE A 68 25.20 10.67 25.87
CA PHE A 68 24.58 11.10 24.62
C PHE A 68 23.33 11.95 24.88
N GLU A 69 22.42 11.50 25.74
CA GLU A 69 21.20 12.25 26.09
C GLU A 69 21.51 13.57 26.81
N LYS A 70 22.35 13.53 27.86
CA LYS A 70 22.57 14.68 28.75
C LYS A 70 23.57 15.70 28.20
N LYS A 71 24.55 15.28 27.39
CA LYS A 71 25.63 16.14 26.90
C LYS A 71 25.62 16.38 25.39
N ILE A 72 25.11 15.45 24.58
CA ILE A 72 25.13 15.58 23.11
C ILE A 72 23.81 16.17 22.60
N LEU A 73 22.66 15.65 23.04
CA LEU A 73 21.35 16.17 22.58
C LEU A 73 20.93 17.47 23.29
N LYS A 74 21.38 17.70 24.54
CA LYS A 74 20.95 18.85 25.35
C LYS A 74 21.79 20.12 25.13
N ASN A 75 23.01 20.01 24.61
CA ASN A 75 23.95 21.11 24.57
C ASN A 75 24.04 21.69 23.15
N ALA A 76 23.75 22.99 23.03
CA ALA A 76 23.74 23.70 21.74
C ALA A 76 25.10 23.71 21.02
N VAL A 77 26.20 23.54 21.75
CA VAL A 77 27.55 23.51 21.16
C VAL A 77 27.85 22.14 20.56
N THR A 78 27.42 21.05 21.20
CA THR A 78 27.59 19.68 20.65
C THR A 78 26.55 19.35 19.58
N SER A 79 25.36 19.95 19.63
CA SER A 79 24.38 19.77 18.57
C SER A 79 24.82 20.36 17.22
N SER A 80 25.82 21.26 17.22
CA SER A 80 26.46 21.76 15.99
C SER A 80 27.17 20.69 15.16
N ILE A 81 27.44 19.50 15.75
CA ILE A 81 27.95 18.33 15.03
C ILE A 81 26.90 17.79 14.05
N PHE A 82 25.61 17.97 14.36
CA PHE A 82 24.50 17.54 13.53
C PHE A 82 24.10 18.69 12.60
N PRO A 83 24.28 18.56 11.27
CA PRO A 83 23.82 19.57 10.33
C PRO A 83 22.32 19.83 10.55
N ASN A 84 21.96 21.10 10.70
CA ASN A 84 20.59 21.54 10.98
C ASN A 84 19.96 20.92 12.24
N ASN A 85 20.76 20.47 13.20
CA ASN A 85 20.27 19.75 14.39
C ASN A 85 19.54 18.44 14.05
N ILE A 86 19.86 17.81 12.91
CA ILE A 86 19.21 16.58 12.43
C ILE A 86 20.15 15.38 12.59
N LEU A 87 19.67 14.39 13.32
CA LEU A 87 20.29 13.07 13.48
C LEU A 87 19.54 12.04 12.63
N VAL A 88 20.22 11.49 11.64
CA VAL A 88 19.71 10.39 10.80
C VAL A 88 20.01 9.04 11.44
N ILE A 89 18.99 8.21 11.63
CA ILE A 89 19.11 6.83 12.14
C ILE A 89 18.22 5.94 11.29
N ASP A 90 18.76 4.87 10.72
CA ASP A 90 17.98 3.92 9.89
C ASP A 90 17.11 4.61 8.83
N TRP A 91 17.67 5.61 8.15
CA TRP A 91 17.00 6.43 7.13
C TRP A 91 15.92 7.38 7.64
N GLN A 92 15.79 7.54 8.95
CA GLN A 92 14.83 8.43 9.58
C GLN A 92 15.56 9.65 10.17
N PRO A 93 15.22 10.87 9.73
CA PRO A 93 15.73 12.08 10.36
C PRO A 93 14.99 12.34 11.67
N PHE A 94 15.73 12.53 12.75
CA PHE A 94 15.22 12.97 14.03
C PHE A 94 15.85 14.32 14.37
N GLU A 95 15.06 15.22 14.96
CA GLU A 95 15.66 16.38 15.60
C GLU A 95 16.50 15.89 16.80
N ALA A 96 17.74 16.37 16.90
CA ALA A 96 18.71 15.93 17.91
C ALA A 96 18.44 16.60 19.27
N ILE A 97 17.25 16.35 19.82
CA ILE A 97 16.78 16.87 21.11
C ILE A 97 16.50 15.74 22.10
N PRO A 98 16.63 15.98 23.43
CA PRO A 98 16.47 14.94 24.44
C PRO A 98 15.07 14.29 24.42
N SER A 99 14.02 15.02 24.06
CA SER A 99 12.65 14.46 23.98
C SER A 99 12.51 13.35 22.94
N ASN A 100 13.42 13.27 21.96
CA ASN A 100 13.43 12.21 20.96
C ASN A 100 14.23 10.98 21.39
N ILE A 101 14.87 10.97 22.57
CA ILE A 101 15.74 9.87 23.01
C ILE A 101 15.04 8.51 23.03
N GLY A 102 13.75 8.48 23.37
CA GLY A 102 12.94 7.25 23.38
C GLY A 102 12.71 6.64 22.00
N TYR A 103 12.81 7.45 20.94
CA TYR A 103 12.73 7.00 19.54
C TYR A 103 14.11 6.74 18.94
N ILE A 104 15.12 7.49 19.40
CA ILE A 104 16.49 7.45 18.91
C ILE A 104 17.27 6.26 19.46
N ALA A 105 17.23 6.00 20.76
CA ALA A 105 18.21 5.17 21.45
C ALA A 105 17.67 3.80 21.89
N GLN A 106 18.25 2.72 21.36
CA GLN A 106 17.98 1.33 21.72
C GLN A 106 19.11 0.74 22.58
N ASP A 107 18.81 -0.30 23.36
CA ASP A 107 19.72 -0.88 24.36
C ASP A 107 20.98 -1.53 23.76
N ARG A 108 20.95 -1.88 22.47
CA ARG A 108 22.08 -2.52 21.76
C ARG A 108 22.88 -1.57 20.88
N ASP A 109 22.53 -0.30 20.85
CA ASP A 109 23.25 0.69 20.06
C ASP A 109 24.68 0.88 20.55
N ARG A 110 25.52 1.33 19.64
CA ARG A 110 26.92 1.66 19.90
C ARG A 110 27.20 3.08 19.46
N TYR A 111 27.55 3.90 20.43
CA TYR A 111 27.87 5.31 20.23
C TYR A 111 29.36 5.51 20.46
N PHE A 112 30.00 6.28 19.59
CA PHE A 112 31.38 6.70 19.76
C PHE A 112 31.52 8.19 19.54
N VAL A 113 32.45 8.81 20.27
CA VAL A 113 32.86 10.20 20.13
C VAL A 113 34.38 10.29 20.14
N ASP A 114 34.92 11.37 19.60
CA ASP A 114 36.35 11.66 19.69
C ASP A 114 36.80 11.95 21.12
N SER A 115 38.05 11.61 21.40
CA SER A 115 38.73 11.89 22.67
C SER A 115 39.56 13.17 22.56
N SER A 116 38.99 14.26 22.02
CA SER A 116 39.68 15.55 21.94
C SER A 116 40.31 15.91 23.31
N ASN A 117 41.61 16.23 23.31
CA ASN A 117 42.52 16.39 24.46
C ASN A 117 41.87 16.49 25.85
N CYS A 118 42.15 15.50 26.70
CA CYS A 118 41.67 15.30 28.07
C CYS A 118 42.12 16.37 29.10
N CYS A 119 42.19 17.64 28.74
CA CYS A 119 42.56 18.72 29.64
C CYS A 119 41.43 19.76 29.67
N GLN A 120 40.68 19.74 30.78
CA GLN A 120 39.65 20.69 31.23
C GLN A 120 38.18 20.37 30.87
N SER A 121 37.32 20.62 31.85
CA SER A 121 35.96 20.11 32.10
C SER A 121 34.86 20.55 31.13
N HIS A 122 35.19 21.13 29.98
CA HIS A 122 34.22 21.75 29.07
C HIS A 122 34.55 21.54 27.58
N LEU A 123 34.95 20.33 27.19
CA LEU A 123 35.20 20.01 25.78
C LEU A 123 34.05 19.23 25.16
N HIS A 124 33.53 19.79 24.08
CA HIS A 124 32.47 19.26 23.23
C HIS A 124 33.09 18.33 22.17
N PRO A 125 32.60 17.10 21.98
CA PRO A 125 33.09 16.24 20.90
C PRO A 125 33.02 16.97 19.56
N SER A 126 34.00 16.71 18.71
CA SER A 126 34.07 17.19 17.34
C SER A 126 33.51 16.18 16.33
N SER A 127 33.33 14.92 16.75
CA SER A 127 32.73 13.87 15.96
C SER A 127 31.85 12.93 16.79
N PHE A 128 30.90 12.30 16.11
CA PHE A 128 29.94 11.37 16.70
C PHE A 128 29.59 10.28 15.70
N SER A 129 29.42 9.05 16.19
CA SER A 129 28.80 7.98 15.39
C SER A 129 27.84 7.16 16.22
N LEU A 130 26.81 6.65 15.57
CA LEU A 130 25.81 5.73 16.12
C LEU A 130 25.70 4.52 15.20
N GLY A 131 25.85 3.32 15.74
CA GLY A 131 25.70 2.06 15.01
C GLY A 131 24.74 1.10 15.71
N ARG A 132 23.99 0.34 14.93
CA ARG A 132 23.05 -0.68 15.43
C ARG A 132 22.78 -1.78 14.42
N PHE A 133 22.28 -2.92 14.93
CA PHE A 133 21.78 -3.98 14.08
C PHE A 133 20.31 -3.79 13.72
N VAL A 134 20.01 -4.00 12.44
CA VAL A 134 18.66 -4.01 11.87
C VAL A 134 18.47 -5.33 11.13
N GLN A 135 17.41 -6.06 11.48
CA GLN A 135 17.01 -7.25 10.75
C GLN A 135 16.31 -6.81 9.45
N VAL A 136 16.82 -7.26 8.31
CA VAL A 136 16.18 -7.05 7.00
C VAL A 136 15.96 -8.38 6.29
N VAL A 137 15.20 -8.36 5.19
CA VAL A 137 14.84 -9.56 4.40
C VAL A 137 16.07 -10.33 3.92
N CYS A 138 17.18 -9.63 3.62
CA CYS A 138 18.42 -10.24 3.13
C CYS A 138 19.42 -10.60 4.24
N GLY A 139 19.03 -10.56 5.51
CA GLY A 139 19.89 -10.88 6.66
C GLY A 139 20.06 -9.71 7.64
N MET A 140 21.09 -9.78 8.48
CA MET A 140 21.40 -8.75 9.45
C MET A 140 22.20 -7.61 8.82
N VAL A 141 21.82 -6.37 9.10
CA VAL A 141 22.56 -5.17 8.67
C VAL A 141 23.03 -4.40 9.88
N TRP A 142 24.32 -4.07 9.96
CA TRP A 142 24.81 -3.00 10.83
C TRP A 142 24.65 -1.66 10.11
N SER A 143 23.81 -0.79 10.66
CA SER A 143 23.49 0.54 10.15
C SER A 143 24.20 1.56 11.03
N SER A 144 25.12 2.35 10.45
CA SER A 144 25.97 3.28 11.19
C SER A 144 25.96 4.69 10.62
N THR A 145 25.54 5.69 11.39
CA THR A 145 25.60 7.09 10.99
C THR A 145 26.82 7.76 11.60
N ILE A 146 27.59 8.49 10.81
CA ILE A 146 28.86 9.11 11.18
C ILE A 146 28.82 10.61 10.86
N TYR A 147 29.07 11.41 11.88
CA TYR A 147 29.28 12.86 11.79
C TYR A 147 30.70 13.14 12.22
N ALA A 148 31.53 13.61 11.29
CA ALA A 148 32.92 13.94 11.55
C ALA A 148 33.30 15.20 10.78
N LYS A 149 34.16 16.03 11.36
CA LYS A 149 34.64 17.27 10.72
C LYS A 149 35.76 17.05 9.71
N ASP A 150 36.50 15.96 9.86
CA ASP A 150 37.63 15.63 9.01
C ASP A 150 37.66 14.13 8.61
N SER A 151 38.55 13.82 7.69
CA SER A 151 38.72 12.48 7.16
C SER A 151 39.27 11.49 8.18
N GLU A 152 40.16 11.91 9.08
CA GLU A 152 40.81 11.01 10.04
C GLU A 152 39.81 10.50 11.09
N LEU A 153 38.97 11.41 11.61
CA LEU A 153 37.87 11.08 12.51
C LEU A 153 36.83 10.20 11.80
N CYS A 154 36.47 10.52 10.55
CA CYS A 154 35.54 9.70 9.78
C CYS A 154 36.07 8.26 9.61
N GLN A 155 37.34 8.11 9.24
CA GLN A 155 38.00 6.82 9.08
C GLN A 155 38.02 6.01 10.39
N SER A 156 38.34 6.68 11.50
CA SER A 156 38.34 6.08 12.83
C SER A 156 36.93 5.60 13.23
N HIS A 157 35.89 6.40 12.98
CA HIS A 157 34.52 6.02 13.28
C HIS A 157 34.05 4.79 12.49
N VAL A 158 34.45 4.69 11.21
CA VAL A 158 34.14 3.53 10.38
C VAL A 158 34.74 2.25 10.97
N ILE A 159 36.02 2.30 11.36
CA ILE A 159 36.74 1.15 11.93
C ILE A 159 36.12 0.73 13.26
N HIS A 160 35.91 1.68 14.18
CA HIS A 160 35.32 1.38 15.48
C HIS A 160 33.90 0.81 15.38
N GLN A 161 33.09 1.32 14.44
CA GLN A 161 31.75 0.80 14.21
C GLN A 161 31.78 -0.60 13.59
N LEU A 162 32.66 -0.85 12.62
CA LEU A 162 32.82 -2.19 12.03
C LEU A 162 33.33 -3.21 13.06
N MET A 163 34.30 -2.84 13.88
CA MET A 163 34.78 -3.67 14.99
C MET A 163 33.66 -4.02 15.96
N SER A 164 32.87 -3.01 16.37
CA SER A 164 31.77 -3.24 17.30
C SER A 164 30.71 -4.16 16.71
N ALA A 165 30.41 -3.99 15.41
CA ALA A 165 29.52 -4.88 14.67
C ALA A 165 30.04 -6.32 14.66
N SER A 166 31.32 -6.53 14.29
CA SER A 166 31.92 -7.87 14.22
C SER A 166 31.97 -8.58 15.58
N GLN A 167 32.23 -7.84 16.66
CA GLN A 167 32.23 -8.40 18.03
C GLN A 167 30.84 -8.79 18.54
N THR A 168 29.79 -8.18 17.99
CA THR A 168 28.41 -8.39 18.44
C THR A 168 27.57 -9.25 17.49
N ALA A 169 28.04 -9.48 16.26
CA ALA A 169 27.40 -10.32 15.26
C ALA A 169 27.42 -11.81 15.67
N LYS A 170 26.35 -12.54 15.32
CA LYS A 170 26.25 -14.01 15.50
C LYS A 170 26.36 -14.77 14.17
N GLY A 171 27.05 -14.17 13.20
CA GLY A 171 27.17 -14.65 11.82
C GLY A 171 27.36 -13.50 10.84
N ASN A 172 27.40 -13.83 9.55
CA ASN A 172 27.63 -12.85 8.49
C ASN A 172 26.60 -11.72 8.48
N PHE A 173 27.05 -10.51 8.20
CA PHE A 173 26.19 -9.32 8.18
C PHE A 173 26.59 -8.35 7.07
N LEU A 174 25.66 -7.48 6.72
CA LEU A 174 25.90 -6.34 5.85
C LEU A 174 26.29 -5.13 6.70
N PHE A 175 27.37 -4.45 6.39
CA PHE A 175 27.75 -3.21 7.05
C PHE A 175 27.43 -2.01 6.17
N SER A 176 26.75 -1.01 6.73
CA SER A 176 26.33 0.18 6.01
C SER A 176 26.60 1.43 6.82
N THR A 177 27.16 2.45 6.16
CA THR A 177 27.41 3.76 6.78
C THR A 177 26.70 4.89 6.07
N TYR A 178 26.39 5.94 6.84
CA TYR A 178 25.87 7.21 6.38
C TYR A 178 26.82 8.31 6.85
N GLN A 179 27.36 9.09 5.94
CA GLN A 179 28.29 10.17 6.25
C GLN A 179 28.15 11.31 5.25
N ASP A 180 28.83 12.42 5.52
CA ASP A 180 28.98 13.52 4.57
C ASP A 180 29.61 13.02 3.24
N PRO A 181 29.03 13.34 2.07
CA PRO A 181 29.51 12.88 0.76
C PRO A 181 30.94 13.31 0.47
N SER A 182 31.40 14.44 1.01
CA SER A 182 32.79 14.88 0.88
C SER A 182 33.78 13.90 1.51
N LEU A 183 33.32 13.09 2.47
CA LEU A 183 34.13 12.13 3.21
C LEU A 183 34.08 10.70 2.64
N THR A 184 33.21 10.42 1.66
CA THR A 184 32.99 9.06 1.13
C THR A 184 34.23 8.40 0.53
N LYS A 185 35.17 9.16 -0.04
CA LYS A 185 36.41 8.59 -0.59
C LYS A 185 37.28 7.94 0.51
N TYR A 186 37.33 8.55 1.68
CA TYR A 186 38.14 8.08 2.81
C TYR A 186 37.58 6.82 3.47
N TYR A 187 36.25 6.65 3.45
CA TYR A 187 35.59 5.40 3.81
C TYR A 187 36.05 4.23 2.92
N ARG A 188 36.15 4.45 1.60
CA ARG A 188 36.57 3.41 0.65
C ARG A 188 38.00 2.96 0.93
N GLU A 189 38.89 3.91 1.18
CA GLU A 189 40.30 3.64 1.46
C GLU A 189 40.47 2.81 2.74
N VAL A 190 39.69 3.11 3.78
CA VAL A 190 39.77 2.40 5.06
C VAL A 190 39.36 0.95 4.96
N LEU A 191 38.25 0.67 4.26
CA LEU A 191 37.68 -0.68 4.15
C LEU A 191 38.34 -1.54 3.08
N ASN A 192 39.18 -0.94 2.23
CA ASN A 192 40.05 -1.72 1.36
C ASN A 192 41.03 -2.54 2.20
N ASP A 193 41.27 -3.75 1.74
CA ASP A 193 42.29 -4.66 2.27
C ASP A 193 42.05 -5.10 3.71
N ILE A 194 40.79 -5.05 4.19
CA ILE A 194 40.39 -5.69 5.45
C ILE A 194 39.96 -7.13 5.13
N PRO A 195 40.65 -8.16 5.66
CA PRO A 195 40.23 -9.56 5.52
C PRO A 195 38.78 -9.77 6.00
N GLY A 196 38.02 -10.64 5.34
CA GLY A 196 36.61 -10.89 5.67
C GLY A 196 35.61 -9.81 5.22
N VAL A 197 36.08 -8.70 4.62
CA VAL A 197 35.20 -7.65 4.06
C VAL A 197 35.13 -7.77 2.54
N THR A 198 33.95 -8.12 2.02
CA THR A 198 33.70 -8.22 0.58
C THR A 198 32.80 -7.09 0.11
N ARG A 199 33.23 -6.37 -0.93
CA ARG A 199 32.39 -5.35 -1.58
C ARG A 199 31.33 -6.01 -2.44
N ILE A 200 30.13 -5.44 -2.41
CA ILE A 200 29.04 -5.81 -3.32
C ILE A 200 29.18 -4.89 -4.53
N ASN A 201 29.38 -5.45 -5.73
CA ASN A 201 29.76 -4.74 -6.96
C ASN A 201 28.98 -3.41 -7.22
N ASP A 202 29.75 -2.36 -7.51
CA ASP A 202 29.36 -0.95 -7.73
C ASP A 202 28.66 -0.69 -9.11
N GLU A 203 27.74 -1.55 -9.57
CA GLU A 203 27.02 -1.34 -10.86
C GLU A 203 25.66 -0.62 -10.73
N GLY A 204 25.44 0.14 -9.65
CA GLY A 204 24.21 0.93 -9.44
C GLY A 204 24.51 2.41 -9.15
N PRO A 205 23.64 3.35 -9.55
CA PRO A 205 23.86 4.78 -9.29
C PRO A 205 23.88 5.07 -7.78
N PHE A 206 24.84 5.91 -7.37
CA PHE A 206 25.02 6.41 -6.00
C PHE A 206 23.71 6.92 -5.39
N GLN A 207 23.32 6.40 -4.22
CA GLN A 207 22.15 6.90 -3.49
C GLN A 207 22.57 8.12 -2.65
N LYS A 208 22.16 9.32 -3.10
CA LYS A 208 22.29 10.58 -2.34
C LYS A 208 20.99 10.84 -1.59
N MET A 209 21.06 11.07 -0.28
CA MET A 209 19.93 11.60 0.48
C MET A 209 20.03 13.13 0.51
N ALA A 210 18.97 13.84 0.14
CA ALA A 210 18.85 15.29 0.32
C ALA A 210 17.80 15.55 1.40
N VAL A 211 18.19 16.19 2.50
CA VAL A 211 17.25 16.63 3.53
C VAL A 211 16.78 18.03 3.16
N THR A 212 15.69 18.12 2.39
CA THR A 212 14.96 19.36 2.12
C THR A 212 13.55 19.21 2.69
N ASP A 213 13.12 20.21 3.48
CA ASP A 213 11.76 20.42 4.03
C ASP A 213 11.43 19.89 5.45
N VAL A 214 12.11 20.35 6.50
CA VAL A 214 11.64 20.14 7.91
C VAL A 214 11.50 21.43 8.75
N LEU A 215 11.88 22.61 8.28
CA LEU A 215 11.97 23.82 9.14
C LEU A 215 10.72 24.74 9.23
N PHE A 216 9.50 24.26 8.95
CA PHE A 216 8.29 25.08 9.07
C PHE A 216 7.37 24.80 10.28
N PHE A 217 7.78 23.96 11.24
CA PHE A 217 6.87 23.53 12.32
C PHE A 217 7.41 23.63 13.75
N THR A 218 8.11 24.71 14.14
CA THR A 218 8.36 24.99 15.57
C THR A 218 8.52 26.49 15.85
N ASN A 219 7.43 27.26 15.79
CA ASN A 219 7.26 28.41 16.70
C ASN A 219 5.84 28.98 16.61
N SER A 220 5.00 28.63 17.58
CA SER A 220 3.79 29.42 17.85
C SER A 220 3.41 29.31 19.32
N ASN A 221 3.98 30.21 20.13
CA ASN A 221 3.32 30.78 21.30
C ASN A 221 4.05 32.08 21.69
N MET A 222 3.70 33.18 21.00
CA MET A 222 3.95 34.61 21.25
C MET A 222 4.28 35.30 19.90
N GLY A 223 3.45 36.14 19.29
CA GLY A 223 2.16 36.70 19.71
C GLY A 223 1.30 37.12 18.51
N SER A 224 0.17 36.45 18.34
CA SER A 224 -1.20 37.00 18.52
C SER A 224 -1.52 38.50 18.24
N ARG A 225 -0.81 39.23 17.37
CA ARG A 225 -1.20 40.63 17.02
C ARG A 225 -1.33 40.99 15.54
N LEU A 226 -1.28 40.02 14.61
CA LEU A 226 -1.61 40.28 13.20
C LEU A 226 -2.79 39.46 12.65
N PHE A 227 -3.63 38.90 13.53
CA PHE A 227 -4.86 38.19 13.17
C PHE A 227 -6.14 38.98 13.46
N HIS A 228 -6.16 40.30 13.17
CA HIS A 228 -7.38 41.10 13.37
C HIS A 228 -7.78 42.05 12.23
N ARG A 229 -7.13 42.02 11.07
CA ARG A 229 -7.61 42.77 9.90
C ARG A 229 -7.52 41.93 8.63
N LEU A 230 -8.66 41.32 8.31
CA LEU A 230 -9.15 40.68 7.07
C LEU A 230 -9.64 39.26 7.40
N GLY A 231 -10.97 39.12 7.43
CA GLY A 231 -11.73 38.11 8.17
C GLY A 231 -11.52 36.65 7.75
N SER A 232 -11.48 35.81 8.79
CA SER A 232 -11.40 34.34 8.85
C SER A 232 -12.56 33.63 8.10
N SER A 233 -12.37 32.42 7.57
CA SER A 233 -12.29 31.19 8.38
C SER A 233 -11.28 30.17 7.83
N ALA A 234 -10.24 29.88 8.61
CA ALA A 234 -9.33 28.75 8.41
C ALA A 234 -9.76 27.60 9.32
N ALA A 235 -10.12 26.46 8.73
CA ALA A 235 -10.32 25.19 9.42
C ALA A 235 -9.17 24.23 9.06
N LEU A 236 -8.35 23.95 10.07
CA LEU A 236 -7.50 22.78 10.31
C LEU A 236 -7.29 21.76 9.16
N PHE A 237 -6.06 21.66 8.65
CA PHE A 237 -5.51 20.44 8.05
C PHE A 237 -4.18 20.08 8.71
N SER A 238 -4.25 19.11 9.63
CA SER A 238 -3.11 18.32 10.08
C SER A 238 -2.83 17.25 9.00
N ARG A 239 -1.70 17.34 8.29
CA ARG A 239 -1.24 16.31 7.34
C ARG A 239 -0.33 15.33 8.08
N LYS A 240 -0.78 14.09 8.24
CA LYS A 240 -0.06 13.00 8.93
C LYS A 240 0.39 11.85 8.01
N ASP A 241 0.36 12.01 6.69
CA ASP A 241 0.44 10.86 5.77
C ASP A 241 1.54 10.97 4.70
N CYS A 242 2.81 10.98 5.11
CA CYS A 242 3.94 10.66 4.24
C CYS A 242 4.82 9.60 4.90
N PHE A 243 4.45 8.33 4.71
CA PHE A 243 5.25 7.18 5.13
C PHE A 243 6.25 6.79 4.02
N PHE A 244 7.54 6.95 4.29
CA PHE A 244 8.62 6.50 3.40
C PHE A 244 8.91 5.01 3.64
N TRP A 245 8.61 4.16 2.65
CA TRP A 245 8.85 2.72 2.71
C TRP A 245 10.23 2.33 2.15
N THR A 246 11.02 1.61 2.95
CA THR A 246 12.32 1.03 2.59
C THR A 246 12.15 -0.36 1.98
N ASN A 247 11.96 -0.43 0.66
CA ASN A 247 12.11 -1.67 -0.09
C ASN A 247 13.06 -1.43 -1.27
N LYS A 248 14.14 -2.22 -1.38
CA LYS A 248 15.20 -2.06 -2.39
C LYS A 248 14.73 -2.26 -3.84
N ARG A 249 13.45 -2.60 -4.05
CA ARG A 249 12.79 -2.61 -5.37
C ARG A 249 11.86 -1.40 -5.63
N LEU A 250 11.94 -0.36 -4.81
CA LEU A 250 10.98 0.75 -4.87
C LEU A 250 11.53 2.14 -4.52
N ILE A 251 12.85 2.31 -4.49
CA ILE A 251 13.44 3.65 -4.47
C ILE A 251 14.02 3.93 -5.85
N SER A 252 13.21 4.60 -6.63
CA SER A 252 13.64 5.36 -7.78
C SER A 252 12.67 6.54 -7.90
N CYS A 253 12.90 7.54 -7.07
CA CYS A 253 12.23 8.81 -7.23
C CYS A 253 13.15 9.70 -8.06
N LEU A 254 12.55 10.36 -9.06
CA LEU A 254 13.09 11.45 -9.87
C LEU A 254 14.00 11.07 -11.06
N GLN A 255 13.54 10.14 -11.89
CA GLN A 255 13.74 10.26 -13.34
C GLN A 255 12.38 10.49 -14.01
N GLU A 256 12.31 11.41 -14.98
CA GLU A 256 11.16 11.53 -15.86
C GLU A 256 10.78 10.15 -16.41
N GLY A 257 9.55 9.69 -16.14
CA GLY A 257 9.02 8.43 -16.67
C GLY A 257 8.87 7.27 -15.68
N GLN A 258 9.22 7.43 -14.40
CA GLN A 258 9.07 6.35 -13.42
C GLN A 258 7.71 6.34 -12.70
N VAL A 259 7.19 5.13 -12.46
CA VAL A 259 5.89 4.91 -11.79
C VAL A 259 6.08 4.79 -10.28
N VAL A 260 5.33 5.57 -9.52
CA VAL A 260 5.30 5.57 -8.05
C VAL A 260 3.93 5.07 -7.58
N VAL A 261 3.89 4.24 -6.53
CA VAL A 261 2.64 3.79 -5.92
C VAL A 261 2.45 4.47 -4.57
N ARG A 262 1.25 4.96 -4.30
CA ARG A 262 0.88 5.63 -3.04
C ARG A 262 -0.58 5.41 -2.68
N LEU A 263 -0.94 5.77 -1.45
CA LEU A 263 -2.34 5.86 -1.05
C LEU A 263 -3.09 6.88 -1.91
N ALA A 264 -4.30 6.50 -2.30
CA ALA A 264 -5.24 7.38 -3.00
C ALA A 264 -5.79 8.44 -2.04
N LYS A 265 -6.03 9.64 -2.58
CA LYS A 265 -6.60 10.80 -1.90
C LYS A 265 -7.92 11.16 -2.57
N ALA A 266 -8.78 11.90 -1.87
CA ALA A 266 -10.02 12.39 -2.46
C ALA A 266 -9.79 13.22 -3.74
N SER A 267 -8.67 13.95 -3.82
CA SER A 267 -8.27 14.73 -5.00
C SER A 267 -7.90 13.89 -6.22
N ASP A 268 -7.63 12.59 -6.06
CA ASP A 268 -7.30 11.71 -7.19
C ASP A 268 -8.55 11.27 -7.97
N PHE A 269 -9.76 11.64 -7.50
CA PHE A 269 -11.01 11.19 -8.10
C PHE A 269 -11.10 11.48 -9.61
N ASP A 270 -10.74 12.69 -10.04
CA ASP A 270 -10.83 13.07 -11.45
C ASP A 270 -9.88 12.24 -12.32
N GLU A 271 -8.69 11.92 -11.83
CA GLU A 271 -7.72 11.09 -12.55
C GLU A 271 -8.13 9.61 -12.56
N VAL A 272 -8.67 9.10 -11.44
CA VAL A 272 -9.26 7.75 -11.38
C VAL A 272 -10.47 7.65 -12.31
N LEU A 273 -11.30 8.69 -12.39
CA LEU A 273 -12.43 8.75 -13.30
C LEU A 273 -11.98 8.80 -14.77
N LYS A 274 -10.92 9.56 -15.09
CA LYS A 274 -10.29 9.54 -16.42
C LYS A 274 -9.79 8.13 -16.76
N LEU A 275 -9.12 7.48 -15.81
CA LEU A 275 -8.66 6.09 -15.95
C LEU A 275 -9.83 5.15 -16.24
N SER A 276 -10.92 5.21 -15.47
CA SER A 276 -12.15 4.45 -15.69
C SER A 276 -12.73 4.68 -17.09
N LYS A 277 -12.82 5.94 -17.54
CA LYS A 277 -13.32 6.29 -18.89
C LYS A 277 -12.45 5.70 -19.99
N LYS A 278 -11.12 5.69 -19.83
CA LYS A 278 -10.19 5.10 -20.81
C LYS A 278 -10.37 3.60 -20.98
N LEU A 279 -10.82 2.89 -19.94
CA LEU A 279 -11.10 1.45 -20.01
C LEU A 279 -12.32 1.14 -20.90
N LYS A 280 -13.20 2.13 -21.13
CA LYS A 280 -14.48 1.96 -21.83
C LYS A 280 -15.35 0.84 -21.24
N ASP A 281 -15.15 0.54 -19.97
CA ASP A 281 -15.90 -0.48 -19.26
C ASP A 281 -17.20 0.11 -18.73
N THR A 282 -18.30 -0.29 -19.36
CA THR A 282 -19.64 0.16 -18.95
C THR A 282 -20.06 -0.44 -17.59
N PHE A 283 -19.45 -1.55 -17.15
CA PHE A 283 -19.72 -2.17 -15.87
C PHE A 283 -18.86 -1.63 -14.72
N ASP A 284 -18.12 -0.53 -14.93
CA ASP A 284 -17.30 0.06 -13.87
C ASP A 284 -18.19 0.69 -12.77
N TYR A 285 -17.92 0.31 -11.52
CA TYR A 285 -18.60 0.81 -10.33
C TYR A 285 -17.76 1.83 -9.54
N VAL A 286 -16.47 1.97 -9.84
CA VAL A 286 -15.54 2.76 -9.02
C VAL A 286 -15.92 4.23 -8.89
N PRO A 287 -16.35 4.93 -9.96
CA PRO A 287 -16.77 6.32 -9.84
C PRO A 287 -17.83 6.56 -8.75
N TYR A 288 -18.70 5.59 -8.50
CA TYR A 288 -19.79 5.71 -7.53
C TYR A 288 -19.40 5.28 -6.11
N ARG A 289 -18.26 4.61 -5.95
CA ARG A 289 -17.82 4.05 -4.67
C ARG A 289 -16.57 4.72 -4.10
N PHE A 290 -15.77 5.38 -4.94
CA PHE A 290 -14.45 5.91 -4.59
C PHE A 290 -14.45 6.73 -3.29
N HIS A 291 -15.24 7.81 -3.23
CA HIS A 291 -15.26 8.68 -2.05
C HIS A 291 -15.72 7.97 -0.78
N LYS A 292 -16.75 7.12 -0.88
CA LYS A 292 -17.23 6.35 0.27
C LYS A 292 -16.15 5.37 0.76
N ARG A 293 -15.51 4.64 -0.17
CA ARG A 293 -14.49 3.63 0.14
C ARG A 293 -13.22 4.24 0.74
N LEU A 294 -12.85 5.46 0.36
CA LEU A 294 -11.72 6.18 0.98
C LEU A 294 -11.93 6.47 2.47
N LEU A 295 -13.18 6.56 2.94
CA LEU A 295 -13.51 6.85 4.34
C LEU A 295 -13.61 5.57 5.19
N GLU A 296 -13.65 4.38 4.57
CA GLU A 296 -13.82 3.12 5.29
C GLU A 296 -12.49 2.69 5.94
N PRO A 297 -12.43 2.53 7.28
CA PRO A 297 -11.17 2.30 7.98
C PRO A 297 -10.53 0.95 7.65
N ASN A 298 -11.34 -0.03 7.26
CA ASN A 298 -10.94 -1.36 6.83
C ASN A 298 -10.68 -1.44 5.31
N ARG A 299 -10.53 -0.30 4.62
CA ARG A 299 -10.14 -0.25 3.21
C ARG A 299 -8.83 0.49 3.02
N ILE A 300 -8.14 0.11 1.95
CA ILE A 300 -6.94 0.77 1.44
C ILE A 300 -7.15 0.95 -0.06
N SER A 301 -6.96 2.17 -0.55
CA SER A 301 -7.01 2.49 -1.98
C SER A 301 -5.63 2.95 -2.42
N LEU A 302 -5.12 2.41 -3.52
CA LEU A 302 -3.77 2.67 -4.04
C LEU A 302 -3.86 3.20 -5.46
N VAL A 303 -3.07 4.23 -5.76
CA VAL A 303 -2.84 4.73 -7.11
C VAL A 303 -1.39 4.49 -7.52
N ALA A 304 -1.20 4.18 -8.79
CA ALA A 304 0.10 4.23 -9.46
C ALA A 304 0.15 5.52 -10.29
N GLU A 305 1.11 6.37 -10.01
CA GLU A 305 1.30 7.68 -10.62
C GLU A 305 2.56 7.70 -11.48
N LYS A 306 2.49 8.31 -12.65
CA LYS A 306 3.65 8.58 -13.52
C LYS A 306 3.67 10.07 -13.85
N GLY A 307 4.65 10.80 -13.35
CA GLY A 307 4.61 12.26 -13.38
C GLY A 307 3.49 12.77 -12.49
N THR A 308 2.49 13.45 -13.07
CA THR A 308 1.26 13.90 -12.36
C THR A 308 0.02 13.08 -12.73
N GLU A 309 0.16 12.06 -13.58
CA GLU A 309 -0.98 11.28 -14.09
C GLU A 309 -1.16 9.98 -13.29
N VAL A 310 -2.41 9.67 -12.93
CA VAL A 310 -2.75 8.34 -12.39
C VAL A 310 -2.85 7.34 -13.55
N VAL A 311 -1.90 6.40 -13.58
CA VAL A 311 -1.77 5.37 -14.61
C VAL A 311 -2.20 3.98 -14.13
N GLY A 312 -2.52 3.82 -12.83
CA GLY A 312 -3.07 2.59 -12.29
C GLY A 312 -3.80 2.81 -10.97
N PHE A 313 -4.70 1.89 -10.62
CA PHE A 313 -5.52 1.97 -9.41
C PHE A 313 -5.90 0.56 -8.93
N GLU A 314 -5.84 0.33 -7.62
CA GLU A 314 -6.23 -0.91 -6.95
C GLU A 314 -6.88 -0.59 -5.60
N GLU A 315 -7.91 -1.34 -5.23
CA GLU A 315 -8.54 -1.24 -3.91
C GLU A 315 -8.38 -2.54 -3.13
N CYS A 316 -8.33 -2.41 -1.82
CA CYS A 316 -8.20 -3.51 -0.89
C CYS A 316 -9.22 -3.34 0.24
N SER A 317 -9.90 -4.42 0.61
CA SER A 317 -10.75 -4.46 1.80
C SER A 317 -10.31 -5.54 2.77
N ILE A 318 -10.24 -5.19 4.05
CA ILE A 318 -9.82 -6.08 5.13
C ILE A 318 -11.06 -6.77 5.69
N VAL A 319 -11.04 -8.10 5.68
CA VAL A 319 -12.17 -8.96 5.99
C VAL A 319 -11.74 -10.15 6.85
N ASP A 320 -12.70 -11.01 7.17
CA ASP A 320 -12.56 -12.22 7.98
C ASP A 320 -11.98 -11.99 9.39
N GLY A 321 -12.33 -10.85 10.01
CA GLY A 321 -11.73 -10.45 11.28
C GLY A 321 -10.25 -10.11 11.15
N GLU A 322 -9.90 -9.37 10.10
CA GLU A 322 -8.54 -8.91 9.77
C GLU A 322 -7.56 -10.03 9.38
N LYS A 323 -8.07 -11.21 9.00
CA LYS A 323 -7.23 -12.34 8.59
C LYS A 323 -6.99 -12.40 7.08
N SER A 324 -7.80 -11.70 6.30
CA SER A 324 -7.77 -11.75 4.85
C SER A 324 -7.92 -10.34 4.26
N VAL A 325 -7.21 -10.06 3.16
CA VAL A 325 -7.50 -8.94 2.27
C VAL A 325 -8.26 -9.44 1.05
N LEU A 326 -9.30 -8.70 0.63
CA LEU A 326 -9.86 -8.79 -0.72
C LEU A 326 -9.26 -7.70 -1.59
N VAL A 327 -8.58 -8.09 -2.66
CA VAL A 327 -8.09 -7.18 -3.70
C VAL A 327 -9.18 -7.03 -4.74
N GLU A 328 -9.56 -5.78 -4.99
CA GLU A 328 -10.66 -5.40 -5.83
C GLU A 328 -10.19 -4.38 -6.85
N ALA A 329 -10.87 -4.37 -7.98
CA ALA A 329 -10.86 -3.20 -8.84
C ALA A 329 -9.39 -2.86 -9.26
N GLY A 330 -8.64 -3.87 -9.72
CA GLY A 330 -7.29 -3.67 -10.24
C GLY A 330 -7.37 -3.16 -11.69
N ARG A 331 -6.77 -2.01 -12.01
CA ARG A 331 -6.70 -1.50 -13.39
C ARG A 331 -5.47 -0.68 -13.69
N VAL A 332 -5.11 -0.66 -14.98
CA VAL A 332 -3.97 0.08 -15.53
C VAL A 332 -4.40 0.78 -16.80
N ASP A 333 -3.96 2.02 -16.97
CA ASP A 333 -4.20 2.83 -18.16
C ASP A 333 -3.80 2.02 -19.41
N PRO A 334 -4.68 1.90 -20.43
CA PRO A 334 -4.40 1.18 -21.66
C PRO A 334 -3.03 1.52 -22.30
N ASN A 335 -2.62 2.78 -22.28
CA ASN A 335 -1.36 3.26 -22.86
C ASN A 335 -0.15 2.87 -22.01
N HIS A 336 -0.37 2.51 -20.74
CA HIS A 336 0.65 2.13 -19.79
C HIS A 336 0.62 0.63 -19.43
N ARG A 337 -0.24 -0.17 -20.08
CA ARG A 337 -0.25 -1.63 -19.93
C ARG A 337 1.07 -2.26 -20.39
N ARG A 338 1.38 -3.45 -19.86
CA ARG A 338 2.63 -4.20 -20.11
C ARG A 338 3.92 -3.55 -19.58
N HIS A 339 3.84 -2.43 -18.87
CA HIS A 339 4.97 -1.79 -18.18
C HIS A 339 5.13 -2.25 -16.71
N GLY A 340 4.51 -3.37 -16.32
CA GLY A 340 4.65 -3.93 -14.97
C GLY A 340 3.86 -3.25 -13.86
N ILE A 341 3.05 -2.22 -14.16
CA ILE A 341 2.33 -1.41 -13.16
C ILE A 341 1.42 -2.24 -12.24
N LEU A 342 0.62 -3.14 -12.80
CA LEU A 342 -0.25 -4.02 -12.00
C LEU A 342 0.58 -4.96 -11.11
N GLY A 343 1.72 -5.45 -11.61
CA GLY A 343 2.66 -6.24 -10.82
C GLY A 343 3.28 -5.44 -9.68
N LEU A 344 3.57 -4.16 -9.90
CA LEU A 344 4.07 -3.25 -8.87
C LEU A 344 3.04 -2.99 -7.77
N LEU A 345 1.79 -2.69 -8.15
CA LEU A 345 0.67 -2.56 -7.20
C LEU A 345 0.54 -3.83 -6.35
N ARG A 346 0.44 -4.99 -7.00
CA ARG A 346 0.30 -6.29 -6.32
C ARG A 346 1.48 -6.69 -5.45
N ALA A 347 2.71 -6.29 -5.79
CA ALA A 347 3.89 -6.57 -4.96
C ALA A 347 3.93 -5.71 -3.69
N LEU A 348 3.38 -4.49 -3.76
CA LEU A 348 3.33 -3.54 -2.64
C LEU A 348 2.16 -3.76 -1.69
N THR A 349 1.01 -4.16 -2.24
CA THR A 349 -0.22 -4.35 -1.49
C THR A 349 -0.04 -5.20 -0.23
N PRO A 350 0.57 -6.40 -0.27
CA PRO A 350 0.79 -7.22 0.93
C PRO A 350 1.69 -6.55 1.98
N VAL A 351 2.65 -5.73 1.54
CA VAL A 351 3.60 -5.03 2.40
C VAL A 351 2.89 -3.93 3.20
N LEU A 352 2.13 -3.08 2.52
CA LEU A 352 1.33 -2.03 3.15
C LEU A 352 0.24 -2.59 4.07
N ILE A 353 -0.41 -3.66 3.65
CA ILE A 353 -1.47 -4.29 4.43
C ILE A 353 -0.93 -4.91 5.71
N ARG A 354 0.20 -5.61 5.67
CA ARG A 354 0.78 -6.23 6.87
C ARG A 354 1.27 -5.21 7.90
N GLU A 355 1.64 -4.00 7.48
CA GLU A 355 1.98 -2.93 8.43
C GLU A 355 0.74 -2.41 9.17
N LYS A 356 -0.33 -2.08 8.43
CA LYS A 356 -1.56 -1.52 9.03
C LYS A 356 -2.45 -2.59 9.69
N PHE A 357 -2.41 -3.82 9.17
CA PHE A 357 -3.22 -4.96 9.56
C PHE A 357 -2.35 -6.21 9.70
N PRO A 358 -1.54 -6.32 10.78
CA PRO A 358 -0.55 -7.39 10.95
C PRO A 358 -1.14 -8.79 11.09
N LYS A 359 -2.46 -8.91 11.30
CA LYS A 359 -3.17 -10.19 11.36
C LYS A 359 -3.50 -10.77 9.98
N VAL A 360 -3.34 -10.00 8.90
CA VAL A 360 -3.68 -10.45 7.55
C VAL A 360 -2.64 -11.46 7.08
N VAL A 361 -3.13 -12.64 6.71
CA VAL A 361 -2.31 -13.80 6.31
C VAL A 361 -2.80 -14.43 5.01
N ARG A 362 -3.78 -13.81 4.33
CA ARG A 362 -4.34 -14.30 3.07
C ARG A 362 -4.74 -13.14 2.18
N THR A 363 -4.58 -13.32 0.89
CA THR A 363 -5.07 -12.43 -0.17
C THR A 363 -6.09 -13.15 -1.01
N ARG A 364 -7.27 -12.56 -1.25
CA ARG A 364 -8.30 -13.10 -2.15
C ARG A 364 -8.70 -12.09 -3.19
N TYR A 365 -9.09 -12.56 -4.37
CA TYR A 365 -9.63 -11.71 -5.43
C TYR A 365 -10.46 -12.52 -6.42
N THR A 366 -11.30 -11.82 -7.18
CA THR A 366 -12.08 -12.39 -8.28
C THR A 366 -11.54 -11.97 -9.63
N VAL A 367 -11.71 -12.84 -10.63
CA VAL A 367 -11.27 -12.60 -12.01
C VAL A 367 -12.38 -13.01 -12.96
N TRP A 368 -12.79 -12.08 -13.82
CA TRP A 368 -13.70 -12.36 -14.93
C TRP A 368 -13.02 -13.23 -16.01
N SER A 369 -13.77 -14.11 -16.67
CA SER A 369 -13.27 -15.04 -17.71
C SER A 369 -12.42 -14.35 -18.78
N GLY A 370 -12.81 -13.18 -19.27
CA GLY A 370 -12.04 -12.45 -20.28
C GLY A 370 -10.67 -11.93 -19.78
N ALA A 371 -10.47 -11.82 -18.47
CA ALA A 371 -9.19 -11.45 -17.86
C ALA A 371 -8.37 -12.65 -17.33
N TYR A 372 -8.95 -13.84 -17.28
CA TYR A 372 -8.38 -15.02 -16.62
C TYR A 372 -6.99 -15.39 -17.14
N GLN A 373 -6.83 -15.50 -18.45
CA GLN A 373 -5.54 -15.85 -19.08
C GLN A 373 -4.45 -14.81 -18.79
N GLY A 374 -4.82 -13.53 -18.76
CA GLY A 374 -3.89 -12.44 -18.45
C GLY A 374 -3.40 -12.51 -17.00
N VAL A 375 -4.30 -12.80 -16.05
CA VAL A 375 -3.96 -12.96 -14.64
C VAL A 375 -3.09 -14.20 -14.42
N ARG A 376 -3.47 -15.37 -14.98
CA ARG A 376 -2.67 -16.61 -14.89
C ARG A 376 -1.24 -16.41 -15.39
N LYS A 377 -1.05 -15.79 -16.55
CA LYS A 377 0.29 -15.49 -17.10
C LYS A 377 1.07 -14.52 -16.22
N THR A 378 0.40 -13.53 -15.63
CA THR A 378 1.03 -12.57 -14.70
C THR A 378 1.50 -13.29 -13.44
N ASN A 379 0.66 -14.13 -12.84
CA ASN A 379 1.01 -14.89 -11.65
C ASN A 379 2.21 -15.82 -11.90
N GLN A 380 2.21 -16.54 -13.04
CA GLN A 380 3.35 -17.36 -13.46
C GLN A 380 4.64 -16.55 -13.62
N LYS A 381 4.58 -15.41 -14.32
CA LYS A 381 5.75 -14.54 -14.54
C LYS A 381 6.34 -14.00 -13.24
N HIS A 382 5.50 -13.77 -12.23
CA HIS A 382 5.91 -13.19 -10.95
C HIS A 382 6.05 -14.23 -9.82
N ASN A 383 6.02 -15.53 -10.14
CA ASN A 383 6.07 -16.63 -9.16
C ASN A 383 5.06 -16.46 -8.02
N ILE A 384 3.84 -15.99 -8.35
CA ILE A 384 2.74 -15.83 -7.41
C ILE A 384 1.99 -17.18 -7.34
N CYS A 385 2.04 -17.81 -6.17
CA CYS A 385 1.46 -19.14 -5.91
C CYS A 385 0.01 -19.06 -5.40
N ASP A 386 -0.86 -18.31 -6.10
CA ASP A 386 -2.27 -18.23 -5.73
C ASP A 386 -3.03 -19.47 -6.21
N LYS A 387 -3.85 -20.04 -5.33
CA LYS A 387 -4.72 -21.17 -5.62
C LYS A 387 -6.08 -20.69 -6.13
N GLU A 388 -6.54 -21.27 -7.22
CA GLU A 388 -7.94 -21.14 -7.65
C GLU A 388 -8.82 -21.96 -6.69
N LEU A 389 -9.73 -21.30 -5.99
CA LEU A 389 -10.60 -21.94 -5.00
C LEU A 389 -11.87 -22.52 -5.63
N TYR A 390 -12.50 -21.75 -6.52
CA TYR A 390 -13.78 -22.07 -7.12
C TYR A 390 -14.12 -21.07 -8.26
N HIS A 391 -15.13 -21.36 -9.07
CA HIS A 391 -15.68 -20.41 -10.04
C HIS A 391 -17.20 -20.49 -10.13
N TYR A 392 -17.82 -19.35 -10.44
CA TYR A 392 -19.25 -19.23 -10.71
C TYR A 392 -19.46 -18.88 -12.18
N ASP A 393 -20.50 -19.43 -12.78
CA ASP A 393 -21.04 -18.88 -14.00
C ASP A 393 -21.95 -17.70 -13.64
N PHE A 394 -22.05 -16.72 -14.54
CA PHE A 394 -23.03 -15.66 -14.41
C PHE A 394 -23.69 -15.29 -15.72
N LEU A 395 -24.93 -14.82 -15.59
CA LEU A 395 -25.82 -14.46 -16.69
C LEU A 395 -26.33 -13.06 -16.44
N THR A 396 -26.40 -12.23 -17.48
CA THR A 396 -26.88 -10.85 -17.38
C THR A 396 -28.03 -10.59 -18.35
N TYR A 397 -29.08 -9.95 -17.85
CA TYR A 397 -30.29 -9.62 -18.57
C TYR A 397 -30.57 -8.12 -18.45
N LYS A 398 -31.13 -7.54 -19.50
CA LYS A 398 -31.81 -6.24 -19.41
C LYS A 398 -33.24 -6.49 -18.93
N VAL A 399 -33.70 -5.71 -17.96
CA VAL A 399 -35.04 -5.82 -17.39
C VAL A 399 -35.78 -4.49 -17.51
N GLU A 400 -36.99 -4.56 -18.06
CA GLU A 400 -37.99 -3.50 -18.12
C GLU A 400 -39.13 -3.86 -17.16
N PRO A 401 -39.06 -3.40 -15.88
CA PRO A 401 -39.93 -3.89 -14.81
C PRO A 401 -41.43 -3.71 -15.09
N GLU A 402 -41.80 -2.68 -15.85
CA GLU A 402 -43.18 -2.41 -16.28
C GLU A 402 -43.81 -3.53 -17.13
N HIS A 403 -42.99 -4.34 -17.79
CA HIS A 403 -43.42 -5.46 -18.63
C HIS A 403 -43.38 -6.81 -17.88
N VAL A 404 -42.79 -6.87 -16.69
CA VAL A 404 -42.65 -8.12 -15.93
C VAL A 404 -43.91 -8.39 -15.10
N SER A 405 -44.61 -9.48 -15.40
CA SER A 405 -45.78 -9.92 -14.62
C SER A 405 -45.37 -10.54 -13.29
N LEU A 406 -45.72 -9.87 -12.19
CA LEU A 406 -45.31 -10.28 -10.84
C LEU A 406 -46.15 -11.45 -10.23
N LYS A 407 -47.24 -11.89 -10.86
CA LYS A 407 -48.11 -12.93 -10.27
C LYS A 407 -47.86 -14.33 -10.82
N TYR A 408 -47.80 -14.45 -12.15
CA TYR A 408 -47.75 -15.74 -12.83
C TYR A 408 -46.47 -16.54 -12.54
N ASN A 409 -45.33 -15.86 -12.36
CA ASN A 409 -44.04 -16.53 -12.19
C ASN A 409 -43.83 -17.11 -10.79
N LEU A 410 -44.53 -16.63 -9.76
CA LEU A 410 -44.38 -17.10 -8.38
C LEU A 410 -45.23 -18.34 -8.07
N GLU A 411 -46.34 -18.55 -8.78
CA GLU A 411 -47.27 -19.67 -8.54
C GLU A 411 -46.61 -21.04 -8.78
N ASN A 412 -45.62 -21.09 -9.67
CA ASN A 412 -44.87 -22.30 -10.00
C ASN A 412 -43.55 -22.45 -9.21
N CYS A 413 -43.22 -21.50 -8.33
CA CYS A 413 -41.98 -21.54 -7.56
C CYS A 413 -42.12 -22.33 -6.27
N SER A 414 -41.03 -22.97 -5.84
CA SER A 414 -40.89 -23.51 -4.49
C SER A 414 -41.07 -22.40 -3.46
N LYS A 415 -41.70 -22.70 -2.31
CA LYS A 415 -41.90 -21.72 -1.24
C LYS A 415 -40.56 -21.29 -0.66
N LEU A 416 -40.10 -20.10 -1.01
CA LEU A 416 -38.97 -19.42 -0.38
C LEU A 416 -39.46 -18.45 0.69
N GLN A 417 -38.68 -18.32 1.76
CA GLN A 417 -38.93 -17.36 2.83
C GLN A 417 -37.92 -16.23 2.78
N PRO A 418 -38.35 -14.96 2.96
CA PRO A 418 -37.43 -13.88 3.25
C PRO A 418 -36.60 -14.20 4.50
N CYS A 419 -35.31 -13.91 4.45
CA CYS A 419 -34.40 -14.08 5.59
C CYS A 419 -34.00 -12.69 6.12
N PRO A 420 -34.62 -12.20 7.20
CA PRO A 420 -34.22 -10.93 7.81
C PRO A 420 -32.75 -10.93 8.22
N LYS A 421 -32.13 -9.75 8.32
CA LYS A 421 -30.70 -9.59 8.65
C LYS A 421 -30.27 -10.35 9.91
N GLU A 422 -31.09 -10.32 10.95
CA GLU A 422 -30.81 -11.04 12.20
C GLU A 422 -30.82 -12.57 12.01
N GLU A 423 -31.79 -13.07 11.23
CA GLU A 423 -31.85 -14.50 10.89
C GLU A 423 -30.72 -14.90 9.94
N PHE A 424 -30.28 -14.02 9.04
CA PHE A 424 -29.11 -14.25 8.19
C PHE A 424 -27.86 -14.46 9.07
N LYS A 425 -27.62 -13.59 10.06
CA LYS A 425 -26.49 -13.76 10.98
C LYS A 425 -26.54 -15.12 11.69
N LYS A 426 -27.68 -15.44 12.31
CA LYS A 426 -27.86 -16.64 13.12
C LYS A 426 -27.82 -17.93 12.29
N ARG A 427 -28.57 -17.97 11.18
CA ARG A 427 -28.76 -19.18 10.38
C ARG A 427 -27.65 -19.44 9.38
N ILE A 428 -26.95 -18.40 8.91
CA ILE A 428 -25.98 -18.51 7.82
C ILE A 428 -24.55 -18.30 8.30
N LEU A 429 -24.30 -17.26 9.10
CA LEU A 429 -22.93 -16.90 9.51
C LEU A 429 -22.48 -17.62 10.79
N GLU A 430 -23.38 -17.81 11.76
CA GLU A 430 -23.09 -18.46 13.04
C GLU A 430 -23.26 -20.00 12.99
N ASN A 431 -24.01 -20.50 12.01
CA ASN A 431 -24.32 -21.92 11.90
C ASN A 431 -23.25 -22.67 11.09
N ALA A 432 -22.41 -23.47 11.76
CA ALA A 432 -21.40 -24.27 11.06
C ALA A 432 -22.00 -25.27 10.06
N SER A 433 -23.24 -25.73 10.25
CA SER A 433 -23.90 -26.69 9.35
C SER A 433 -24.22 -26.11 7.97
N THR A 434 -24.32 -24.79 7.83
CA THR A 434 -24.54 -24.13 6.53
C THR A 434 -23.26 -23.97 5.71
N SER A 435 -22.08 -24.26 6.27
CA SER A 435 -20.81 -24.24 5.53
C SER A 435 -20.84 -25.18 4.31
N SER A 436 -21.57 -26.29 4.39
CA SER A 436 -21.74 -27.26 3.31
C SER A 436 -22.54 -26.75 2.11
N LEU A 437 -23.23 -25.61 2.25
CA LEU A 437 -23.95 -24.95 1.15
C LEU A 437 -23.04 -24.03 0.34
N PHE A 438 -21.98 -23.51 0.95
CA PHE A 438 -21.08 -22.54 0.33
C PHE A 438 -19.76 -23.22 -0.05
N PRO A 439 -19.39 -23.30 -1.33
CA PRO A 439 -18.09 -23.84 -1.73
C PRO A 439 -16.93 -23.18 -0.96
N ASN A 440 -16.09 -23.98 -0.29
CA ASN A 440 -15.01 -23.49 0.59
C ASN A 440 -15.46 -22.54 1.73
N ASN A 441 -16.71 -22.62 2.18
CA ASN A 441 -17.32 -21.69 3.14
C ASN A 441 -17.30 -20.22 2.65
N MET A 442 -17.41 -20.02 1.33
CA MET A 442 -17.29 -18.73 0.67
C MET A 442 -18.64 -18.17 0.21
N LEU A 443 -18.98 -17.00 0.75
CA LEU A 443 -20.15 -16.24 0.38
C LEU A 443 -19.72 -15.10 -0.54
N VAL A 444 -20.15 -15.13 -1.80
CA VAL A 444 -19.85 -14.11 -2.80
C VAL A 444 -20.98 -13.10 -2.83
N ILE A 445 -20.64 -11.82 -2.66
CA ILE A 445 -21.58 -10.71 -2.82
C ILE A 445 -20.93 -9.69 -3.72
N ASP A 446 -21.60 -9.35 -4.83
CA ASP A 446 -21.14 -8.25 -5.69
C ASP A 446 -19.64 -8.38 -6.04
N TRP A 447 -19.28 -9.56 -6.56
CA TRP A 447 -17.89 -9.95 -6.90
C TRP A 447 -16.91 -10.06 -5.74
N GLN A 448 -17.32 -9.84 -4.49
CA GLN A 448 -16.48 -9.92 -3.30
C GLN A 448 -16.66 -11.28 -2.60
N PRO A 449 -15.60 -12.09 -2.48
CA PRO A 449 -15.69 -13.42 -1.89
C PRO A 449 -15.35 -13.37 -0.38
N PHE A 450 -16.36 -13.35 0.48
CA PHE A 450 -16.21 -13.34 1.96
C PHE A 450 -16.24 -14.75 2.54
N LYS A 451 -15.61 -14.99 3.71
CA LYS A 451 -15.97 -16.18 4.49
C LYS A 451 -17.36 -16.02 5.09
N ALA A 452 -18.16 -17.07 5.09
CA ALA A 452 -19.45 -17.10 5.79
C ALA A 452 -19.20 -17.24 7.31
N ILE A 453 -18.81 -16.14 7.94
CA ILE A 453 -18.55 -16.04 9.39
C ILE A 453 -19.09 -14.74 9.97
N PRO A 454 -19.39 -14.67 11.28
CA PRO A 454 -20.05 -13.50 11.87
C PRO A 454 -19.22 -12.22 11.81
N ALA A 455 -17.88 -12.36 11.80
CA ALA A 455 -16.95 -11.23 11.70
C ALA A 455 -17.14 -10.39 10.42
N ASN A 456 -17.70 -10.98 9.35
CA ASN A 456 -17.96 -10.28 8.09
C ASN A 456 -19.32 -9.59 8.03
N PHE A 457 -20.19 -9.76 9.03
CA PHE A 457 -21.57 -9.28 8.98
C PHE A 457 -21.67 -7.79 8.63
N LYS A 458 -20.84 -6.94 9.26
CA LYS A 458 -20.82 -5.48 9.00
C LYS A 458 -20.33 -5.12 7.60
N SER A 459 -19.44 -5.92 7.01
CA SER A 459 -18.91 -5.71 5.66
C SER A 459 -19.88 -6.20 4.58
N ILE A 460 -20.71 -7.19 4.92
CA ILE A 460 -21.65 -7.86 4.02
C ILE A 460 -22.96 -7.09 3.93
N VAL A 461 -23.60 -6.77 5.05
CA VAL A 461 -25.01 -6.40 5.11
C VAL A 461 -25.26 -4.95 4.68
N GLN A 462 -26.25 -4.73 3.82
CA GLN A 462 -26.78 -3.40 3.48
C GLN A 462 -28.30 -3.34 3.67
N ASP A 463 -28.85 -2.14 3.84
CA ASP A 463 -30.26 -1.92 4.19
C ASP A 463 -31.24 -2.38 3.10
N GLN A 464 -30.85 -2.28 1.84
CA GLN A 464 -31.72 -2.61 0.71
C GLN A 464 -31.49 -4.02 0.17
N ASP A 465 -30.65 -4.82 0.82
CA ASP A 465 -30.43 -6.21 0.44
C ASP A 465 -31.71 -7.04 0.56
N ARG A 466 -31.76 -8.12 -0.22
CA ARG A 466 -32.83 -9.11 -0.20
C ARG A 466 -32.23 -10.50 -0.08
N TYR A 467 -32.57 -11.17 1.00
CA TYR A 467 -32.12 -12.51 1.31
C TYR A 467 -33.31 -13.47 1.27
N PHE A 468 -33.13 -14.62 0.62
CA PHE A 468 -34.14 -15.67 0.59
C PHE A 468 -33.50 -17.00 0.97
N VAL A 469 -34.27 -17.86 1.64
CA VAL A 469 -33.91 -19.23 2.02
C VAL A 469 -35.05 -20.18 1.69
N ASP A 470 -34.76 -21.47 1.57
CA ASP A 470 -35.80 -22.49 1.47
C ASP A 470 -36.66 -22.54 2.74
N SER A 471 -37.97 -22.78 2.56
CA SER A 471 -38.88 -23.09 3.68
C SER A 471 -38.59 -24.51 4.17
N SER A 472 -37.52 -24.70 4.94
CA SER A 472 -37.28 -25.98 5.59
C SER A 472 -38.31 -26.14 6.72
N ASN A 473 -39.23 -27.10 6.54
CA ASN A 473 -40.23 -27.46 7.56
C ASN A 473 -39.51 -28.02 8.81
N GLY A 474 -39.25 -27.19 9.81
CA GLY A 474 -38.92 -27.61 11.18
C GLY A 474 -37.56 -27.15 11.74
N LEU A 475 -37.48 -27.08 13.07
CA LEU A 475 -36.41 -26.51 13.90
C LEU A 475 -34.99 -27.15 13.77
N ALA A 476 -34.78 -28.12 12.87
CA ALA A 476 -33.57 -28.95 12.87
C ALA A 476 -33.00 -29.37 11.48
N ARG A 477 -33.49 -28.83 10.35
CA ARG A 477 -32.90 -29.19 9.04
C ARG A 477 -31.86 -28.18 8.56
N THR A 478 -30.74 -28.71 8.05
CA THR A 478 -29.71 -27.99 7.30
C THR A 478 -30.34 -27.23 6.14
N LEU A 479 -30.00 -25.95 6.01
CA LEU A 479 -30.41 -25.10 4.90
C LEU A 479 -30.03 -25.76 3.56
N THR A 480 -30.94 -25.76 2.60
CA THR A 480 -30.70 -26.37 1.28
C THR A 480 -30.55 -25.34 0.17
N SER A 481 -31.00 -24.10 0.39
CA SER A 481 -30.74 -23.01 -0.53
C SER A 481 -30.72 -21.64 0.14
N PHE A 482 -29.95 -20.73 -0.47
CA PHE A 482 -29.78 -19.35 -0.05
C PHE A 482 -29.55 -18.48 -1.28
N SER A 483 -30.10 -17.27 -1.28
CA SER A 483 -29.71 -16.24 -2.24
C SER A 483 -29.64 -14.89 -1.57
N LEU A 484 -28.75 -14.04 -2.09
CA LEU A 484 -28.62 -12.65 -1.71
C LEU A 484 -28.67 -11.81 -2.98
N GLY A 485 -29.50 -10.76 -2.98
CA GLY A 485 -29.62 -9.81 -4.07
C GLY A 485 -29.52 -8.37 -3.58
N ARG A 486 -28.90 -7.51 -4.39
CA ARG A 486 -28.82 -6.07 -4.13
C ARG A 486 -28.65 -5.25 -5.40
N PHE A 487 -29.00 -3.97 -5.31
CA PHE A 487 -28.68 -2.99 -6.34
C PHE A 487 -27.25 -2.44 -6.21
N VAL A 488 -26.63 -2.24 -7.37
CA VAL A 488 -25.31 -1.65 -7.55
C VAL A 488 -25.40 -0.61 -8.67
N GLN A 489 -24.85 0.58 -8.43
CA GLN A 489 -24.72 1.62 -9.44
C GLN A 489 -23.45 1.41 -10.27
N LEU A 490 -23.61 1.28 -11.58
CA LEU A 490 -22.55 1.17 -12.58
C LEU A 490 -22.60 2.36 -13.55
N VAL A 491 -21.56 2.55 -14.36
CA VAL A 491 -21.57 3.53 -15.46
C VAL A 491 -22.71 3.25 -16.45
N ARG A 492 -23.02 1.98 -16.70
CA ARG A 492 -24.13 1.54 -17.56
C ARG A 492 -25.52 1.79 -16.98
N GLY A 493 -25.62 2.08 -15.68
CA GLY A 493 -26.87 2.22 -14.95
C GLY A 493 -26.95 1.30 -13.75
N MET A 494 -28.17 1.07 -13.26
CA MET A 494 -28.42 0.22 -12.10
C MET A 494 -28.37 -1.26 -12.48
N MET A 495 -27.68 -2.04 -11.65
CA MET A 495 -27.63 -3.50 -11.76
C MET A 495 -28.12 -4.14 -10.46
N TRP A 496 -29.04 -5.08 -10.55
CA TRP A 496 -29.31 -6.04 -9.50
C TRP A 496 -28.36 -7.22 -9.63
N THR A 497 -27.46 -7.39 -8.68
CA THR A 497 -26.57 -8.56 -8.60
C THR A 497 -27.14 -9.55 -7.60
N SER A 498 -27.23 -10.83 -7.96
CA SER A 498 -27.65 -11.88 -7.05
C SER A 498 -26.81 -13.13 -7.12
N THR A 499 -26.31 -13.60 -5.98
CA THR A 499 -25.61 -14.89 -5.87
C THR A 499 -26.57 -15.94 -5.33
N ILE A 500 -26.62 -17.09 -6.01
CA ILE A 500 -27.59 -18.16 -5.75
C ILE A 500 -26.85 -19.43 -5.36
N TYR A 501 -27.25 -19.98 -4.21
CA TYR A 501 -26.78 -21.24 -3.67
C TYR A 501 -27.99 -22.16 -3.55
N ALA A 502 -27.99 -23.28 -4.26
CA ALA A 502 -29.10 -24.23 -4.22
C ALA A 502 -28.57 -25.64 -4.43
N ARG A 503 -29.17 -26.62 -3.75
CA ARG A 503 -28.83 -28.04 -3.92
C ARG A 503 -29.53 -28.69 -5.11
N ASP A 504 -30.60 -28.08 -5.61
CA ASP A 504 -31.36 -28.58 -6.76
C ASP A 504 -31.82 -27.46 -7.70
N SER A 505 -32.19 -27.87 -8.90
CA SER A 505 -32.59 -27.00 -10.00
C SER A 505 -33.88 -26.23 -9.71
N LYS A 506 -34.86 -26.81 -9.00
CA LYS A 506 -36.13 -26.15 -8.70
C LYS A 506 -35.95 -25.02 -7.69
N LEU A 507 -35.15 -25.26 -6.65
CA LEU A 507 -34.77 -24.22 -5.70
C LEU A 507 -33.98 -23.12 -6.40
N CYS A 508 -33.04 -23.47 -7.27
CA CYS A 508 -32.28 -22.51 -8.06
C CYS A 508 -33.19 -21.60 -8.89
N GLN A 509 -34.10 -22.18 -9.68
CA GLN A 509 -35.09 -21.44 -10.48
C GLN A 509 -35.96 -20.53 -9.61
N SER A 510 -36.42 -21.04 -8.47
CA SER A 510 -37.23 -20.26 -7.52
C SER A 510 -36.44 -19.06 -6.98
N HIS A 511 -35.17 -19.22 -6.66
CA HIS A 511 -34.31 -18.12 -6.21
C HIS A 511 -34.12 -17.06 -7.30
N VAL A 512 -33.90 -17.48 -8.55
CA VAL A 512 -33.78 -16.55 -9.70
C VAL A 512 -35.04 -15.69 -9.83
N ILE A 513 -36.22 -16.34 -9.85
CA ILE A 513 -37.50 -15.64 -9.95
C ILE A 513 -37.69 -14.71 -8.76
N HIS A 514 -37.58 -15.18 -7.52
CA HIS A 514 -37.79 -14.35 -6.34
C HIS A 514 -36.87 -13.12 -6.31
N GLN A 515 -35.62 -13.27 -6.76
CA GLN A 515 -34.67 -12.17 -6.83
C GLN A 515 -35.02 -11.16 -7.93
N LEU A 516 -35.40 -11.62 -9.13
CA LEU A 516 -35.89 -10.73 -10.21
C LEU A 516 -37.09 -9.92 -9.74
N MET A 517 -38.02 -10.58 -9.06
CA MET A 517 -39.28 -10.00 -8.62
C MET A 517 -39.06 -8.94 -7.54
N SER A 518 -38.16 -9.22 -6.60
CA SER A 518 -37.73 -8.29 -5.58
C SER A 518 -37.03 -7.06 -6.18
N ALA A 519 -36.22 -7.27 -7.23
CA ALA A 519 -35.59 -6.19 -7.98
C ALA A 519 -36.65 -5.32 -8.67
N CYS A 520 -37.60 -5.91 -9.40
CA CYS A 520 -38.68 -5.18 -10.08
C CYS A 520 -39.54 -4.36 -9.13
N GLN A 521 -39.83 -4.86 -7.93
CA GLN A 521 -40.61 -4.14 -6.91
C GLN A 521 -39.92 -2.87 -6.38
N THR A 522 -38.60 -2.80 -6.46
CA THR A 522 -37.80 -1.72 -5.87
C THR A 522 -37.07 -0.86 -6.92
N ALA A 523 -37.07 -1.30 -8.18
CA ALA A 523 -36.50 -0.57 -9.29
C ALA A 523 -37.24 0.74 -9.57
N LYS A 524 -36.50 1.78 -9.95
CA LYS A 524 -37.04 3.10 -10.36
C LYS A 524 -37.14 3.27 -11.88
N GLY A 525 -36.90 2.20 -12.63
CA GLY A 525 -36.81 2.17 -14.09
C GLY A 525 -36.09 0.91 -14.56
N SER A 526 -35.76 0.84 -15.84
CA SER A 526 -35.03 -0.32 -16.39
C SER A 526 -33.66 -0.51 -15.72
N PHE A 527 -33.26 -1.77 -15.57
CA PHE A 527 -32.02 -2.14 -14.89
C PHE A 527 -31.41 -3.40 -15.51
N LEU A 528 -30.17 -3.72 -15.11
CA LEU A 528 -29.52 -4.98 -15.45
C LEU A 528 -29.74 -5.99 -14.33
N PHE A 529 -30.08 -7.22 -14.64
CA PHE A 529 -30.23 -8.31 -13.67
C PHE A 529 -29.15 -9.36 -13.92
N SER A 530 -28.27 -9.58 -12.94
CA SER A 530 -27.19 -10.55 -13.03
C SER A 530 -27.29 -11.61 -11.93
N THR A 531 -27.24 -12.88 -12.33
CA THR A 531 -27.20 -14.03 -11.40
C THR A 531 -25.82 -14.68 -11.42
N PHE A 532 -25.33 -15.08 -10.26
CA PHE A 532 -24.11 -15.87 -10.08
C PHE A 532 -24.49 -17.21 -9.47
N GLN A 533 -24.11 -18.31 -10.12
CA GLN A 533 -24.52 -19.66 -9.72
C GLN A 533 -23.41 -20.69 -9.95
N ASP A 534 -23.55 -21.84 -9.28
CA ASP A 534 -22.74 -23.03 -9.60
C ASP A 534 -22.94 -23.37 -11.10
N PRO A 535 -21.86 -23.68 -11.85
CA PRO A 535 -21.95 -24.00 -13.28
C PRO A 535 -22.95 -25.11 -13.63
N SER A 536 -23.17 -26.08 -12.72
CA SER A 536 -24.16 -27.14 -12.91
C SER A 536 -25.61 -26.65 -12.92
N LEU A 537 -25.87 -25.43 -12.43
CA LEU A 537 -27.20 -24.83 -12.34
C LEU A 537 -27.47 -23.79 -13.43
N THR A 538 -26.48 -23.40 -14.23
CA THR A 538 -26.57 -22.30 -15.21
C THR A 538 -27.75 -22.45 -16.15
N ARG A 539 -27.94 -23.64 -16.74
CA ARG A 539 -29.06 -23.91 -17.65
C ARG A 539 -30.42 -23.65 -16.98
N HIS A 540 -30.55 -23.99 -15.69
CA HIS A 540 -31.79 -23.80 -14.96
C HIS A 540 -32.04 -22.32 -14.62
N CYS A 541 -30.97 -21.54 -14.39
CA CYS A 541 -31.10 -20.09 -14.28
C CYS A 541 -31.57 -19.44 -15.59
N GLU A 542 -31.10 -19.93 -16.73
CA GLU A 542 -31.57 -19.48 -18.05
C GLU A 542 -33.04 -19.84 -18.27
N GLU A 543 -33.39 -21.11 -18.06
CA GLU A 543 -34.77 -21.61 -18.18
C GLU A 543 -35.76 -20.82 -17.30
N ALA A 544 -35.33 -20.38 -16.10
CA ALA A 544 -36.16 -19.56 -15.23
C ALA A 544 -36.51 -18.18 -15.81
N LEU A 545 -35.67 -17.63 -16.69
CA LEU A 545 -35.83 -16.28 -17.22
C LEU A 545 -36.29 -16.25 -18.67
N THR A 546 -36.35 -17.42 -19.31
CA THR A 546 -36.85 -17.60 -20.67
C THR A 546 -38.33 -17.20 -20.75
N ASP A 547 -38.70 -16.54 -21.84
CA ASP A 547 -40.08 -16.12 -22.16
C ASP A 547 -40.75 -15.19 -21.12
N ILE A 548 -40.00 -14.61 -20.19
CA ILE A 548 -40.53 -13.56 -19.31
C ILE A 548 -40.58 -12.23 -20.07
N PRO A 549 -41.76 -11.62 -20.28
CA PRO A 549 -41.86 -10.33 -20.94
C PRO A 549 -41.08 -9.25 -20.17
N GLY A 550 -40.38 -8.38 -20.90
CA GLY A 550 -39.51 -7.36 -20.32
C GLY A 550 -38.13 -7.84 -19.87
N VAL A 551 -37.83 -9.14 -19.93
CA VAL A 551 -36.52 -9.70 -19.59
C VAL A 551 -35.82 -10.16 -20.87
N THR A 552 -34.72 -9.51 -21.22
CA THR A 552 -33.95 -9.82 -22.44
C THR A 552 -32.53 -10.19 -22.09
N LYS A 553 -32.09 -11.39 -22.49
CA LYS A 553 -30.70 -11.81 -22.29
C LYS A 553 -29.77 -10.88 -23.05
N MET A 554 -28.71 -10.43 -22.38
CA MET A 554 -27.66 -9.64 -23.03
C MET A 554 -26.94 -10.52 -24.05
N LYS A 555 -26.84 -10.04 -25.30
CA LYS A 555 -26.03 -10.68 -26.34
C LYS A 555 -24.56 -10.36 -26.08
N GLU A 556 -23.85 -11.27 -25.45
CA GLU A 556 -22.39 -11.22 -25.34
C GLU A 556 -21.76 -12.25 -26.29
N GLU A 557 -20.50 -12.04 -26.68
CA GLU A 557 -19.77 -12.93 -27.61
C GLU A 557 -19.64 -14.36 -27.06
N GLU A 558 -19.75 -14.54 -25.74
CA GLU A 558 -19.89 -15.83 -25.06
C GLU A 558 -21.27 -15.91 -24.39
N SER A 559 -21.96 -17.06 -24.49
CA SER A 559 -23.31 -17.23 -23.94
C SER A 559 -23.38 -17.26 -22.41
N THR A 560 -22.24 -17.51 -21.74
CA THR A 560 -22.10 -17.67 -20.29
C THR A 560 -20.72 -17.18 -19.86
N GLN A 561 -20.67 -16.17 -19.00
CA GLN A 561 -19.41 -15.63 -18.46
C GLN A 561 -19.07 -16.26 -17.12
N LYS A 562 -17.79 -16.22 -16.72
CA LYS A 562 -17.32 -16.83 -15.47
C LYS A 562 -16.64 -15.83 -14.54
N MET A 563 -16.82 -16.04 -13.24
CA MET A 563 -16.11 -15.37 -12.16
C MET A 563 -15.29 -16.40 -11.38
N PHE A 564 -13.98 -16.32 -11.50
CA PHE A 564 -13.02 -17.17 -10.79
C PHE A 564 -12.60 -16.54 -9.47
N ILE A 565 -12.45 -17.36 -8.43
CA ILE A 565 -11.96 -16.92 -7.11
C ILE A 565 -10.55 -17.47 -6.90
N PHE A 566 -9.62 -16.60 -6.57
CA PHE A 566 -8.25 -16.94 -6.21
C PHE A 566 -7.95 -16.58 -4.75
N GLU A 567 -7.10 -17.37 -4.11
CA GLU A 567 -6.54 -17.12 -2.78
C GLU A 567 -5.03 -17.39 -2.76
N GLY A 568 -4.25 -16.45 -2.22
CA GLY A 568 -2.84 -16.59 -1.89
C GLY A 568 -2.61 -16.45 -0.39
N GLU A 569 -1.48 -16.98 0.10
CA GLU A 569 -1.03 -16.87 1.50
C GLU A 569 -0.03 -15.72 1.71
#